data_AF-A0A1T4KUA5-F1
#
_entry.id   AF-A0A1T4KUA5-F1
#
_cell.length_a   1.000
_cell.length_b   1.000
_cell.length_c   1.000
_cell.angle_alpha   90.00
_cell.angle_beta   90.00
_cell.angle_gamma   90.00
#
_symmetry.space_group_name_H-M   'P 1'
#
loop_
_entity.id
_entity.type
_entity.pdbx_description
1 polymer ?
#
loop_
_entity_poly.entity_id
_entity_poly.type
_entity_poly.pdbx_seq_one_letter_code
_entity_poly.pdbx_strand_id
1 'polypeptide(L)'
;MKKLFWIATFASLAILTSCGKQEKPVFTGYWQGDENMIFEVFQPDPSQNNYTIRNINGDLQAHVEGDSLLTGKNSLEMPFYMRVRGDSAFYQFGTIISTYARIDSATYHKLFQTLTPANP
;
A
#
# COMPACT_ATOMS: atom_id res chain seq x y z
N MET A 1 71.00 -0.98 -9.78
CA MET A 1 69.78 -0.53 -9.06
C MET A 1 68.73 -0.11 -10.09
N LYS A 2 67.74 -0.98 -10.38
CA LYS A 2 66.63 -0.68 -11.29
C LYS A 2 65.33 -0.98 -10.54
N LYS A 3 64.54 0.06 -10.28
CA LYS A 3 63.23 -0.02 -9.60
C LYS A 3 62.19 -0.39 -10.65
N LEU A 4 61.54 -1.54 -10.51
CA LEU A 4 60.37 -1.94 -11.31
C LEU A 4 59.11 -1.60 -10.52
N PHE A 5 58.40 -0.58 -10.97
CA PHE A 5 57.08 -0.22 -10.47
C PHE A 5 56.06 -1.22 -11.03
N TRP A 6 55.35 -1.93 -10.14
CA TRP A 6 54.25 -2.80 -10.52
C TRP A 6 52.97 -1.97 -10.63
N ILE A 7 52.35 -2.07 -11.80
CA ILE A 7 51.02 -1.56 -12.13
C ILE A 7 49.99 -2.54 -11.56
N ALA A 8 49.09 -2.06 -10.71
CA ALA A 8 47.88 -2.79 -10.34
C ALA A 8 46.68 -1.84 -10.53
N THR A 9 46.11 -1.88 -11.74
CA THR A 9 44.89 -1.15 -12.08
C THR A 9 43.70 -1.92 -11.54
N PHE A 10 43.16 -1.49 -10.41
CA PHE A 10 41.83 -1.89 -9.94
C PHE A 10 40.79 -1.22 -10.85
N ALA A 11 40.25 -1.96 -11.83
CA ALA A 11 39.06 -1.55 -12.56
C ALA A 11 37.86 -2.30 -12.00
N SER A 12 37.14 -1.60 -11.13
CA SER A 12 35.89 -2.00 -10.51
C SER A 12 34.69 -1.87 -11.45
N LEU A 13 33.71 -2.75 -11.23
CA LEU A 13 32.26 -2.52 -11.32
C LEU A 13 31.59 -2.43 -12.71
N ALA A 14 30.76 -3.45 -13.00
CA ALA A 14 29.32 -3.23 -13.07
C ALA A 14 28.60 -4.54 -12.70
N ILE A 15 27.90 -4.45 -11.58
CA ILE A 15 27.15 -5.52 -10.94
C ILE A 15 25.93 -5.85 -11.79
N LEU A 16 25.65 -7.15 -11.86
CA LEU A 16 24.48 -7.80 -12.44
C LEU A 16 23.20 -7.00 -12.17
N THR A 17 22.44 -6.74 -13.23
CA THR A 17 21.04 -6.32 -13.17
C THR A 17 20.23 -7.40 -12.45
N SER A 18 20.17 -7.32 -11.12
CA SER A 18 19.17 -8.02 -10.34
C SER A 18 17.83 -7.33 -10.64
N CYS A 19 17.07 -7.90 -11.58
CA CYS A 19 15.62 -7.72 -11.59
C CYS A 19 15.12 -8.24 -10.24
N GLY A 20 15.06 -7.34 -9.25
CA GLY A 20 14.50 -7.64 -7.94
C GLY A 20 13.12 -8.24 -8.12
N LYS A 21 12.86 -9.37 -7.46
CA LYS A 21 11.51 -9.95 -7.38
C LYS A 21 10.56 -8.84 -6.97
N GLN A 22 9.49 -8.64 -7.74
CA GLN A 22 8.43 -7.70 -7.37
C GLN A 22 7.91 -8.12 -5.99
N GLU A 23 8.12 -7.28 -4.98
CA GLU A 23 7.68 -7.56 -3.62
C GLU A 23 6.15 -7.68 -3.61
N LYS A 24 5.65 -8.65 -2.84
CA LYS A 24 4.21 -8.82 -2.67
C LYS A 24 3.63 -7.57 -2.00
N PRO A 25 2.48 -7.06 -2.44
CA PRO A 25 1.87 -5.89 -1.84
C PRO A 25 1.49 -6.15 -0.39
N VAL A 26 1.77 -5.19 0.48
CA VAL A 26 1.35 -5.19 1.88
C VAL A 26 0.15 -4.27 2.02
N PHE A 27 -1.06 -4.84 1.99
CA PHE A 27 -2.31 -4.08 2.08
C PHE A 27 -2.56 -3.52 3.47
N THR A 28 -2.28 -4.31 4.51
CA THR A 28 -2.49 -3.94 5.91
C THR A 28 -1.76 -2.66 6.27
N GLY A 29 -2.42 -1.78 7.01
CA GLY A 29 -1.88 -0.50 7.48
C GLY A 29 -2.86 0.65 7.35
N TYR A 30 -2.34 1.86 7.48
CA TYR A 30 -3.10 3.09 7.48
C TYR A 30 -2.75 3.91 6.24
N TRP A 31 -3.77 4.49 5.62
CA TRP A 31 -3.66 5.12 4.31
C TRP A 31 -4.32 6.49 4.35
N GLN A 32 -3.64 7.49 3.79
CA GLN A 32 -4.13 8.85 3.66
C GLN A 32 -4.04 9.31 2.20
N GLY A 33 -5.18 9.75 1.67
CA GLY A 33 -5.30 10.40 0.37
C GLY A 33 -5.39 11.91 0.55
N ASP A 34 -6.09 12.55 -0.38
CA ASP A 34 -6.30 13.99 -0.33
C ASP A 34 -7.22 14.41 0.84
N GLU A 35 -6.95 15.60 1.37
CA GLU A 35 -7.70 16.21 2.47
C GLU A 35 -7.85 15.28 3.69
N ASN A 36 -9.10 14.89 3.98
CA ASN A 36 -9.54 14.12 5.14
C ASN A 36 -9.83 12.65 4.78
N MET A 37 -9.41 12.20 3.59
CA MET A 37 -9.64 10.83 3.14
C MET A 37 -8.61 9.89 3.76
N ILE A 38 -8.98 9.26 4.87
CA ILE A 38 -8.16 8.24 5.51
C ILE A 38 -8.93 6.92 5.67
N PHE A 39 -8.20 5.81 5.68
CA PHE A 39 -8.74 4.51 6.03
C PHE A 39 -7.67 3.58 6.61
N GLU A 40 -8.12 2.56 7.33
CA GLU A 40 -7.32 1.45 7.82
C GLU A 40 -7.66 0.19 7.02
N VAL A 41 -6.65 -0.63 6.70
CA VAL A 41 -6.82 -1.98 6.17
C VAL A 41 -6.25 -2.96 7.18
N PHE A 42 -7.02 -3.97 7.56
CA PHE A 42 -6.58 -5.03 8.47
C PHE A 42 -7.21 -6.38 8.12
N GLN A 43 -6.58 -7.46 8.56
CA GLN A 43 -7.16 -8.81 8.47
C GLN A 43 -7.76 -9.17 9.84
N PRO A 44 -9.07 -9.43 9.94
CA PRO A 44 -9.66 -9.93 11.17
C PRO A 44 -9.08 -11.29 11.59
N ASP A 45 -8.77 -12.14 10.60
CA ASP A 45 -8.14 -13.45 10.79
C ASP A 45 -6.97 -13.59 9.79
N PRO A 46 -5.71 -13.57 10.26
CA PRO A 46 -4.54 -13.70 9.40
C PRO A 46 -4.46 -15.02 8.61
N SER A 47 -5.21 -16.04 9.01
CA SER A 47 -5.28 -17.33 8.30
C SER A 47 -6.21 -17.29 7.09
N GLN A 48 -7.00 -16.22 6.93
CA GLN A 48 -7.97 -16.07 5.86
C GLN A 48 -7.54 -15.00 4.86
N ASN A 49 -8.01 -15.13 3.62
CA ASN A 49 -7.82 -14.13 2.57
C ASN A 49 -8.85 -12.98 2.64
N ASN A 50 -9.35 -12.68 3.84
CA ASN A 50 -10.39 -11.69 4.07
C ASN A 50 -9.79 -10.48 4.79
N TYR A 51 -10.11 -9.30 4.30
CA TYR A 51 -9.63 -8.02 4.80
C TYR A 51 -10.83 -7.11 5.07
N THR A 52 -10.67 -6.22 6.04
CA THR A 52 -11.60 -5.13 6.31
C THR A 52 -10.91 -3.81 5.99
N ILE A 53 -11.59 -2.97 5.22
CA ILE A 53 -11.22 -1.57 4.96
C ILE A 53 -12.17 -0.70 5.78
N ARG A 54 -11.64 0.03 6.76
CA ARG A 54 -12.40 0.88 7.67
C ARG A 54 -12.15 2.35 7.36
N ASN A 55 -13.22 3.12 7.16
CA ASN A 55 -13.16 4.57 7.12
C ASN A 55 -14.23 5.17 8.03
N ILE A 56 -14.36 6.51 8.03
CA ILE A 56 -15.34 7.20 8.89
C ILE A 56 -16.80 6.85 8.57
N ASN A 57 -17.09 6.34 7.37
CA ASN A 57 -18.43 5.96 6.94
C ASN A 57 -18.73 4.46 7.16
N GLY A 58 -17.80 3.70 7.74
CA GLY A 58 -17.98 2.30 8.10
C GLY A 58 -16.94 1.35 7.51
N ASP A 59 -17.26 0.05 7.61
CA ASP A 59 -16.38 -1.05 7.24
C ASP A 59 -16.82 -1.66 5.89
N LEU A 60 -15.85 -1.91 5.01
CA LEU A 60 -16.00 -2.64 3.75
C LEU A 60 -15.23 -3.95 3.82
N GLN A 61 -15.85 -5.04 3.35
CA GLN A 61 -15.20 -6.34 3.26
C GLN A 61 -14.51 -6.49 1.90
N ALA A 62 -13.29 -6.99 1.93
CA ALA A 62 -12.46 -7.19 0.75
C ALA A 62 -11.72 -8.53 0.81
N HIS A 63 -11.30 -9.02 -0.34
CA HIS A 63 -10.44 -10.19 -0.48
C HIS A 63 -9.36 -9.92 -1.52
N VAL A 64 -8.28 -10.69 -1.48
CA VAL A 64 -7.24 -10.59 -2.51
C VAL A 64 -7.66 -11.42 -3.72
N GLU A 65 -7.71 -10.77 -4.89
CA GLU A 65 -7.85 -11.42 -6.18
C GLU A 65 -6.46 -11.53 -6.84
N GLY A 66 -6.02 -12.76 -7.08
CA GLY A 66 -4.64 -13.05 -7.49
C GLY A 66 -3.63 -12.71 -6.39
N ASP A 67 -2.50 -12.11 -6.76
CA ASP A 67 -1.42 -11.72 -5.83
C ASP A 67 -1.26 -10.19 -5.66
N SER A 68 -2.10 -9.38 -6.31
CA SER A 68 -1.83 -7.94 -6.46
C SER A 68 -2.99 -6.97 -6.27
N LEU A 69 -4.21 -7.48 -6.09
CA LEU A 69 -5.42 -6.68 -6.08
C LEU A 69 -6.25 -7.00 -4.84
N LEU A 70 -6.54 -6.00 -4.03
CA LEU A 70 -7.53 -6.11 -2.97
C LEU A 70 -8.87 -5.58 -3.51
N THR A 71 -9.92 -6.38 -3.43
CA THR A 71 -11.19 -6.09 -4.13
C THR A 71 -12.41 -6.49 -3.30
N GLY A 72 -13.54 -5.85 -3.56
CA GLY A 72 -14.81 -6.14 -2.91
C GLY A 72 -15.96 -5.34 -3.52
N LYS A 73 -17.11 -5.37 -2.84
CA LYS A 73 -18.29 -4.57 -3.19
C LYS A 73 -18.85 -3.89 -1.95
N ASN A 74 -19.46 -2.72 -2.13
CA ASN A 74 -20.23 -2.07 -1.07
C ASN A 74 -21.66 -2.62 -1.01
N SER A 75 -22.48 -2.08 -0.10
CA SER A 75 -23.89 -2.45 0.07
C SER A 75 -24.80 -2.14 -1.14
N LEU A 76 -24.31 -1.38 -2.12
CA LEU A 76 -25.01 -1.06 -3.37
C LEU A 76 -24.49 -1.89 -4.55
N GLU A 77 -23.78 -2.99 -4.29
CA GLU A 77 -23.14 -3.86 -5.30
C GLU A 77 -22.10 -3.16 -6.18
N MET A 78 -21.63 -1.97 -5.79
CA MET A 78 -20.61 -1.22 -6.52
C MET A 78 -19.23 -1.79 -6.20
N PRO A 79 -18.44 -2.17 -7.22
CA PRO A 79 -17.11 -2.73 -7.00
C PRO A 79 -16.10 -1.66 -6.62
N PHE A 80 -15.11 -2.06 -5.83
CA PHE A 80 -13.94 -1.27 -5.51
C PHE A 80 -12.67 -2.11 -5.62
N TYR A 81 -11.55 -1.43 -5.85
CA TYR A 81 -10.25 -2.06 -6.06
C TYR A 81 -9.14 -1.26 -5.41
N MET A 82 -8.15 -1.94 -4.85
CA MET A 82 -6.96 -1.33 -4.28
C MET A 82 -5.70 -2.05 -4.75
N ARG A 83 -4.70 -1.28 -5.18
CA ARG A 83 -3.37 -1.76 -5.56
C ARG A 83 -2.32 -1.03 -4.75
N VAL A 84 -1.38 -1.77 -4.16
CA VAL A 84 -0.30 -1.23 -3.34
C VAL A 84 1.04 -1.38 -4.05
N ARG A 85 1.89 -0.35 -3.95
CA ARG A 85 3.29 -0.36 -4.35
C ARG A 85 4.11 0.37 -3.30
N GLY A 86 4.79 -0.40 -2.43
CA GLY A 86 5.51 0.14 -1.28
C GLY A 86 4.58 0.92 -0.34
N ASP A 87 4.88 2.21 -0.16
CA ASP A 87 4.12 3.14 0.68
C ASP A 87 3.12 4.00 -0.10
N SER A 88 2.77 3.59 -1.32
CA SER A 88 1.73 4.21 -2.12
C SER A 88 0.65 3.20 -2.50
N ALA A 89 -0.59 3.66 -2.55
CA ALA A 89 -1.73 2.87 -3.01
C ALA A 89 -2.59 3.64 -4.00
N PHE A 90 -3.17 2.91 -4.94
CA PHE A 90 -4.25 3.39 -5.79
C PHE A 90 -5.53 2.71 -5.33
N TYR A 91 -6.55 3.50 -5.04
CA TYR A 91 -7.89 3.03 -4.69
C TYR A 91 -8.88 3.50 -5.74
N GLN A 92 -9.68 2.58 -6.26
CA GLN A 92 -10.72 2.85 -7.24
C GLN A 92 -12.07 2.46 -6.67
N PHE A 93 -13.03 3.38 -6.74
CA PHE A 93 -14.41 3.16 -6.36
C PHE A 93 -15.32 3.56 -7.53
N GLY A 94 -15.95 2.60 -8.20
CA GLY A 94 -16.62 2.86 -9.48
C GLY A 94 -15.65 3.44 -10.53
N THR A 95 -15.88 4.68 -10.96
CA THR A 95 -15.03 5.41 -11.91
C THR A 95 -14.05 6.38 -11.24
N ILE A 96 -14.14 6.57 -9.92
CA ILE A 96 -13.31 7.50 -9.16
C ILE A 96 -12.02 6.78 -8.75
N ILE A 97 -10.87 7.38 -9.04
CA ILE A 97 -9.55 6.86 -8.67
C ILE A 97 -8.85 7.89 -7.80
N SER A 98 -8.38 7.44 -6.64
CA SER A 98 -7.66 8.25 -5.66
C SER A 98 -6.34 7.59 -5.30
N THR A 99 -5.32 8.41 -5.05
CA THR A 99 -4.00 7.94 -4.61
C THR A 99 -3.87 8.16 -3.11
N TYR A 100 -3.23 7.21 -2.43
CA TYR A 100 -3.01 7.24 -0.99
C TYR A 100 -1.54 6.99 -0.69
N ALA A 101 -1.03 7.68 0.33
CA ALA A 101 0.25 7.41 0.96
C ALA A 101 0.04 6.65 2.27
N ARG A 102 0.99 5.78 2.61
CA ARG A 102 1.01 5.12 3.91
C ARG A 102 1.31 6.13 5.01
N ILE A 103 0.58 6.04 6.11
CA ILE A 103 0.82 6.82 7.33
C ILE A 103 0.96 5.90 8.54
N ASP A 104 1.51 6.43 9.63
CA ASP A 104 1.57 5.71 10.89
C ASP A 104 0.22 5.72 11.63
N SER A 105 0.08 4.81 12.60
CA SER A 105 -1.13 4.65 13.42
C SER A 105 -1.48 5.91 14.23
N ALA A 106 -0.48 6.63 14.75
CA ALA A 106 -0.72 7.82 15.57
C ALA A 106 -1.31 8.96 14.74
N THR A 107 -0.77 9.18 13.55
CA THR A 107 -1.27 10.12 12.55
C THR A 107 -2.69 9.74 12.14
N TYR A 108 -2.95 8.46 11.86
CA TYR A 108 -4.28 7.97 11.52
C TYR A 108 -5.30 8.26 12.62
N HIS A 109 -5.03 7.87 13.86
CA HIS A 109 -5.97 8.06 14.96
C HIS A 109 -6.23 9.54 15.26
N LYS A 110 -5.19 10.39 15.14
CA LYS A 110 -5.34 11.84 15.29
C LYS A 110 -6.29 12.41 14.23
N LEU A 111 -6.16 12.01 12.97
CA LEU A 111 -7.03 12.47 11.89
C LEU A 111 -8.44 11.90 12.04
N PHE A 112 -8.57 10.60 12.31
CA PHE A 112 -9.86 9.89 12.38
C PHE A 112 -10.80 10.48 13.42
N GLN A 113 -10.27 10.90 14.58
CA GLN A 113 -11.04 11.55 15.64
C GLN A 113 -11.62 12.92 15.25
N THR A 114 -11.09 13.55 14.20
CA THR A 114 -11.58 14.85 13.71
C THR A 114 -12.67 14.74 12.65
N LEU A 115 -12.90 13.53 12.13
CA LEU A 115 -13.86 13.30 11.06
C LEU A 115 -15.26 13.07 11.61
N THR A 116 -16.26 13.54 10.86
CA THR A 116 -17.68 13.27 11.12
C THR A 116 -18.22 12.42 9.97
N PRO A 117 -18.94 11.31 10.25
CA PRO A 117 -19.57 10.51 9.20
C PRO A 117 -20.52 11.34 8.34
N ALA A 118 -20.59 11.05 7.05
CA ALA A 118 -21.48 11.79 6.15
C ALA A 118 -22.97 11.53 6.42
N ASN A 119 -23.32 10.39 7.03
CA ASN A 119 -24.66 10.03 7.48
C ASN A 119 -24.61 9.49 8.92
N PRO A 120 -25.17 10.19 9.92
CA PRO A 120 -25.26 9.72 11.31
C PRO A 120 -26.33 8.65 11.52
#